data_AF-A0A923FC83-F1
#
_entry.id   AF-A0A923FC83-F1
#
_cell.length_a   1.000
_cell.length_b   1.000
_cell.length_c   1.000
_cell.angle_alpha   90.00
_cell.angle_beta   90.00
_cell.angle_gamma   90.00
#
_symmetry.space_group_name_H-M   'P 1'
#
loop_
_entity.id
_entity.type
_entity.pdbx_description
1 polymer ?
#
loop_
_entity_poly.entity_id
_entity_poly.type
_entity_poly.pdbx_seq_one_letter_code
_entity_poly.pdbx_strand_id
1 'polypeptide(L)' 'MPIRKQYTVLLPFPTSGGHWSSAGQTLDLLDVEASALRSAGRLELTSVLNAQQLAADTQATPITKAVKAATKKAE' A
#
# COMPACT_ATOMS: atom_id res chain seq x y z
N MET A 1 -13.62 -16.53 -19.41
CA MET A 1 -12.93 -16.96 -18.18
C MET A 1 -12.97 -15.77 -17.22
N PRO A 2 -13.43 -15.94 -15.96
CA PRO A 2 -13.47 -14.83 -15.02
C PRO A 2 -12.03 -14.40 -14.67
N ILE A 3 -11.73 -13.12 -14.91
CA ILE A 3 -10.39 -12.57 -14.69
C ILE A 3 -10.28 -12.19 -13.21
N ARG A 4 -9.49 -12.94 -12.46
CA ARG A 4 -9.15 -12.63 -11.07
C ARG A 4 -7.94 -11.72 -11.04
N LYS A 5 -7.87 -10.86 -10.03
CA LYS A 5 -6.75 -9.94 -9.82
C LYS A 5 -6.34 -9.97 -8.34
N GLN A 6 -5.09 -9.61 -8.09
CA GLN A 6 -4.59 -9.45 -6.73
C GLN A 6 -4.94 -8.08 -6.17
N TYR A 7 -5.58 -8.10 -5.00
CA TYR A 7 -5.92 -6.94 -4.21
C TYR A 7 -5.27 -7.05 -2.84
N THR A 8 -4.77 -5.94 -2.34
CA THR A 8 -4.22 -5.86 -0.98
C THR A 8 -5.23 -5.16 -0.08
N VAL A 9 -5.50 -5.78 1.06
CA VAL A 9 -6.41 -5.24 2.08
C VAL A 9 -5.74 -4.07 2.76
N LEU A 10 -6.38 -2.90 2.72
CA LEU A 10 -5.93 -1.70 3.42
C LEU A 10 -6.54 -1.61 4.82
N LEU A 11 -7.82 -1.99 4.94
CA LEU A 11 -8.55 -1.97 6.20
C LEU A 11 -9.21 -3.33 6.47
N PRO A 12 -9.06 -3.90 7.69
CA PRO A 12 -9.72 -5.14 8.07
C PRO A 12 -11.23 -5.08 7.83
N PHE A 13 -11.79 -6.17 7.32
CA PHE A 13 -13.22 -6.29 7.07
C PHE A 13 -13.71 -7.70 7.38
N PRO A 14 -14.96 -7.86 7.83
CA PRO A 14 -15.53 -9.17 8.07
C PRO A 14 -15.67 -9.93 6.74
N THR A 15 -15.10 -11.11 6.69
CA THR A 15 -15.32 -12.09 5.64
C THR A 15 -16.43 -13.06 6.08
N SER A 16 -17.06 -13.72 5.12
CA SER A 16 -18.17 -14.64 5.40
C SER A 16 -17.76 -15.71 6.43
N GLY A 17 -18.71 -16.11 7.30
CA GLY A 17 -18.48 -17.16 8.30
C GLY A 17 -17.80 -16.71 9.60
N GLY A 18 -17.78 -15.41 9.91
CA GLY A 18 -17.19 -14.89 11.16
C GLY A 18 -15.67 -14.69 11.09
N HIS A 19 -15.08 -14.86 9.91
CA HIS A 19 -13.67 -14.58 9.67
C HIS A 19 -13.46 -13.08 9.43
N TRP A 20 -12.24 -12.60 9.68
CA TRP A 20 -11.84 -11.22 9.40
C TRP A 20 -10.61 -11.23 8.51
N SER A 21 -10.56 -10.30 7.57
CA SER A 21 -9.35 -10.03 6.79
C SER A 21 -8.34 -9.25 7.63
N SER A 22 -7.05 -9.50 7.40
CA SER A 22 -5.95 -8.72 7.98
C SER A 22 -5.53 -7.59 7.06
N ALA A 23 -5.16 -6.43 7.61
CA ALA A 23 -4.53 -5.36 6.84
C ALA A 23 -3.18 -5.83 6.26
N GLY A 24 -2.87 -5.45 5.03
CA GLY A 24 -1.71 -5.92 4.26
C GLY A 24 -1.86 -7.30 3.65
N GLN A 25 -2.95 -8.02 3.90
CA GLN A 25 -3.20 -9.33 3.29
C GLN A 25 -3.49 -9.17 1.79
N THR A 26 -2.88 -10.01 0.96
CA THR A 26 -3.19 -10.07 -0.48
C THR A 26 -4.25 -11.14 -0.74
N LEU A 27 -5.29 -10.79 -1.47
CA LEU A 27 -6.41 -11.63 -1.85
C LEU A 27 -6.57 -11.66 -3.37
N ASP A 28 -6.83 -12.84 -3.91
CA ASP A 28 -7.17 -13.02 -5.32
C ASP A 28 -8.70 -12.98 -5.46
N LEU A 29 -9.23 -11.87 -5.97
CA LEU A 29 -10.67 -11.60 -6.04
C LEU A 29 -11.11 -11.27 -7.46
N LEU A 30 -12.38 -11.52 -7.74
CA LEU A 30 -13.00 -11.01 -8.96
C LEU A 30 -13.22 -9.51 -8.84
N ASP A 31 -13.17 -8.81 -9.98
CA ASP A 31 -13.43 -7.37 -10.04
C ASP A 31 -14.80 -7.01 -9.45
N VAL A 32 -15.82 -7.85 -9.68
CA VAL A 32 -17.17 -7.67 -9.12
C VAL A 32 -17.23 -7.81 -7.60
N GLU A 33 -16.44 -8.71 -7.01
CA GLU A 33 -16.37 -8.91 -5.56
C GLU A 33 -15.57 -7.77 -4.90
N ALA A 34 -14.45 -7.40 -5.54
CA ALA A 34 -13.58 -6.33 -5.07
C ALA A 34 -14.21 -4.94 -5.26
N SER A 35 -15.11 -4.73 -6.22
CA SER A 35 -15.68 -3.41 -6.53
C SER A 35 -16.36 -2.76 -5.32
N ALA A 36 -17.14 -3.52 -4.56
CA ALA A 36 -17.79 -3.03 -3.34
C ALA A 36 -16.76 -2.68 -2.25
N LEU A 37 -15.74 -3.53 -2.07
CA LEU A 37 -14.71 -3.34 -1.06
C LEU A 37 -13.76 -2.18 -1.40
N ARG A 38 -13.45 -1.99 -2.69
CA ARG A 38 -12.65 -0.87 -3.21
C ARG A 38 -13.40 0.44 -3.10
N SER A 39 -14.69 0.46 -3.46
CA SER A 39 -15.56 1.64 -3.29
C SER A 39 -15.70 2.03 -1.82
N ALA A 40 -15.66 1.06 -0.91
CA ALA A 40 -15.62 1.27 0.53
C ALA A 40 -14.22 1.62 1.07
N GLY A 41 -13.18 1.70 0.22
CA GLY A 41 -11.80 2.00 0.62
C GLY A 41 -11.14 0.91 1.49
N ARG A 42 -11.65 -0.32 1.47
CA ARG A 42 -11.15 -1.43 2.31
C ARG A 42 -9.99 -2.19 1.69
N LEU A 43 -9.89 -2.21 0.37
CA LEU A 43 -8.81 -2.84 -0.39
C LEU A 43 -8.52 -2.05 -1.67
N GLU A 44 -7.35 -2.29 -2.24
CA GLU A 44 -6.86 -1.66 -3.47
C GLU A 44 -6.11 -2.70 -4.32
N LEU A 45 -5.99 -2.50 -5.62
CA LEU A 45 -5.19 -3.35 -6.49
C LEU A 45 -3.72 -3.34 -6.06
N THR A 46 -3.12 -4.53 -5.89
CA THR A 46 -1.71 -4.66 -5.49
C THR A 46 -0.77 -3.97 -6.48
N SER A 47 -1.05 -4.06 -7.78
CA SER A 47 -0.27 -3.37 -8.82
C SER A 47 -0.33 -1.83 -8.70
N VAL A 48 -1.50 -1.30 -8.31
CA VAL A 48 -1.72 0.14 -8.12
C VAL A 48 -0.97 0.64 -6.89
N LEU A 49 -0.97 -0.14 -5.80
CA LEU A 49 -0.17 0.17 -4.61
C LEU A 49 1.33 0.11 -4.89
N ASN A 50 1.79 -0.89 -5.64
CA ASN A 50 3.19 -0.99 -6.01
C ASN A 50 3.65 0.18 -6.88
N ALA A 51 2.80 0.62 -7.83
CA ALA A 51 3.06 1.81 -8.64
C ALA A 51 3.10 3.09 -7.80
N GLN A 52 2.20 3.25 -6.82
CA GLN A 52 2.20 4.38 -5.89
C GLN A 52 3.44 4.39 -5.01
N GLN A 53 3.89 3.24 -4.51
CA GLN A 53 5.11 3.14 -3.71
C GLN A 53 6.33 3.53 -4.55
N LEU A 54 6.42 3.05 -5.79
CA LEU A 54 7.50 3.43 -6.69
C LEU A 54 7.47 4.94 -7.01
N ALA A 55 6.28 5.53 -7.20
CA ALA A 55 6.13 6.96 -7.40
C ALA A 55 6.41 7.79 -6.14
N ALA A 56 6.18 7.24 -4.93
CA ALA A 56 6.55 7.87 -3.67
C ALA A 56 8.07 7.83 -3.45
N ASP A 57 8.72 6.71 -3.75
CA ASP A 57 10.19 6.58 -3.73
C ASP A 57 10.87 7.50 -4.76
N THR A 58 10.23 7.74 -5.92
CA THR A 58 10.77 8.66 -6.94
C THR A 58 10.54 10.13 -6.59
N GLN A 59 9.56 10.45 -5.72
CA GLN A 59 9.30 11.80 -5.22
C GLN A 59 10.02 12.10 -3.89
N ALA A 60 10.55 11.09 -3.21
CA ALA A 60 11.52 11.25 -2.14
C ALA A 60 12.90 11.62 -2.70
N THR A 61 12.97 12.75 -3.41
CA THR A 61 14.23 13.50 -3.46
C THR A 61 14.52 13.96 -2.02
N PRO A 62 15.64 13.58 -1.39
CA PRO A 62 16.02 14.12 -0.10
C PRO A 62 16.53 15.56 -0.32
N ILE A 63 15.61 16.50 -0.54
CA ILE A 63 15.96 17.90 -0.33
C ILE A 63 16.00 18.15 1.18
N THR A 64 17.22 18.55 1.60
CA THR A 64 17.54 19.31 2.81
C THR A 64 17.39 18.60 4.17
N LYS A 65 18.25 17.61 4.44
CA LYS A 65 18.84 17.55 5.80
C LYS A 65 19.89 18.65 5.92
N ALA A 66 19.46 19.71 6.57
CA ALA A 66 20.22 20.85 7.04
C ALA A 66 21.69 20.55 7.32
N VAL A 67 22.57 21.33 6.68
CA VAL A 67 23.93 21.62 7.14
C VAL A 67 23.81 22.13 8.59
N LYS A 68 24.03 21.27 9.58
CA LYS A 68 24.26 21.69 10.95
C LYS A 68 25.77 21.68 11.19
N ALA A 69 26.26 22.89 11.42
CA ALA A 69 27.63 23.29 11.68
C ALA A 69 28.39 22.44 12.72
N ALA A 70 29.73 22.60 12.64
CA ALA A 70 30.61 22.92 13.76
C ALA A 70 31.67 21.85 14.17
N THR A 71 32.92 22.13 13.75
CA THR A 71 34.15 22.19 14.56
C THR A 71 34.83 20.91 15.10
N LYS A 72 36.09 20.69 14.68
CA LYS A 72 37.34 20.89 15.48
C LYS A 72 38.34 19.71 15.48
N LYS A 73 39.56 20.02 14.97
CA LYS A 73 40.93 19.50 15.27
C LYS A 73 41.19 17.98 15.18
N ALA A 74 42.14 17.53 14.35
CA ALA A 74 43.60 17.56 14.52
C ALA A 74 44.08 16.75 15.73
N GLU A 75 44.66 15.58 15.47
CA GLU A 75 46.07 15.21 15.76
C GLU A 75 46.43 13.93 14.98
#